data_AF-A0A1I3T372-F1
#
_entry.id   AF-A0A1I3T372-F1
#
_cell.length_a   1.000
_cell.length_b   1.000
_cell.length_c   1.000
_cell.angle_alpha   90.00
_cell.angle_beta   90.00
_cell.angle_gamma   90.00
#
_symmetry.space_group_name_H-M   'P 1'
#
loop_
_entity.id
_entity.type
_entity.pdbx_description
1 polymer ?
#
loop_
_entity_poly.entity_id
_entity_poly.type
_entity_poly.pdbx_seq_one_letter_code
_entity_poly.pdbx_strand_id
1 'polypeptide(L)'
;MGLEPCPLCWLQRFAFAGAGLVALVAFLHRPSGFGNRVYGFLLALTAGAGLGVAGRQLWLQSLPADQAPACGPSVDYMLDVLPWFEVLKTALQGTGDCAEVVWRFLGLSIPGWTALFFAVLVVIGLVMMFRRYRPKSWLLR
;
A
#
# COMPACT_ATOMS: atom_id res chain seq x y z
N MET A 1 3.60 -4.58 22.30
CA MET A 1 4.84 -4.12 21.64
C MET A 1 4.71 -2.62 21.44
N GLY A 2 5.36 -1.80 22.28
CA GLY A 2 5.30 -0.33 22.21
C GLY A 2 6.23 0.25 21.14
N LEU A 3 6.13 -0.26 19.90
CA LEU A 3 6.90 0.24 18.76
C LEU A 3 6.16 1.41 18.14
N GLU A 4 6.79 2.58 18.12
CA GLU A 4 6.31 3.74 17.39
C GLU A 4 6.25 3.42 15.88
N PRO A 5 5.08 3.48 15.23
CA PRO A 5 4.98 3.24 13.80
C PRO A 5 5.61 4.38 13.01
N CYS A 6 6.53 4.07 12.10
CA CYS A 6 7.11 5.08 11.24
C CYS A 6 6.07 5.66 10.24
N PRO A 7 6.30 6.86 9.68
CA PRO A 7 5.37 7.50 8.74
C PRO A 7 5.03 6.64 7.51
N LEU A 8 6.00 5.92 6.93
CA LEU A 8 5.75 5.01 5.80
C LEU A 8 4.87 3.82 6.17
N CYS A 9 5.00 3.29 7.39
CA CYS A 9 4.13 2.23 7.90
C CYS A 9 2.68 2.70 8.03
N TRP A 10 2.45 3.95 8.43
CA TRP A 10 1.11 4.55 8.44
C TRP A 10 0.51 4.62 7.03
N LEU A 11 1.30 5.05 6.04
CA LEU A 11 0.84 5.08 4.64
C LEU A 11 0.51 3.68 4.11
N GLN A 12 1.28 2.65 4.47
CA GLN A 12 0.94 1.26 4.12
C GLN A 12 -0.38 0.81 4.76
N ARG A 13 -0.66 1.21 6.01
CA ARG A 13 -1.95 0.90 6.66
C ARG A 13 -3.12 1.54 5.92
N PHE A 14 -2.99 2.79 5.50
CA PHE A 14 -4.02 3.45 4.68
C PHE A 14 -4.19 2.78 3.32
N ALA A 15 -3.09 2.34 2.69
CA ALA A 15 -3.18 1.59 1.44
C ALA A 15 -3.89 0.23 1.61
N PHE A 16 -3.63 -0.51 2.71
CA PHE A 16 -4.35 -1.74 3.03
C PHE A 16 -5.84 -1.48 3.29
N ALA A 17 -6.17 -0.44 4.05
CA ALA A 17 -7.56 -0.05 4.29
C ALA A 17 -8.27 0.30 2.96
N GLY A 18 -7.61 1.07 2.08
CA GLY A 18 -8.13 1.41 0.75
C GLY A 18 -8.36 0.18 -0.12
N ALA A 19 -7.38 -0.71 -0.24
CA ALA A 19 -7.51 -1.95 -1.00
C ALA A 19 -8.62 -2.87 -0.43
N GLY A 20 -8.70 -2.97 0.91
CA GLY A 20 -9.74 -3.71 1.61
C GLY A 20 -11.14 -3.15 1.36
N LEU A 21 -11.30 -1.82 1.38
CA LEU A 21 -12.56 -1.15 1.05
C LEU A 21 -12.97 -1.40 -0.40
N VAL A 22 -12.04 -1.29 -1.36
CA VAL A 22 -12.33 -1.60 -2.77
C VAL A 22 -12.78 -3.05 -2.93
N ALA A 23 -12.09 -3.99 -2.30
CA ALA A 23 -12.44 -5.41 -2.34
C ALA A 23 -13.82 -5.68 -1.70
N LEU A 24 -14.11 -5.06 -0.56
CA LEU A 24 -15.39 -5.19 0.14
C LEU A 24 -16.55 -4.65 -0.71
N VAL A 25 -16.39 -3.46 -1.30
CA VAL A 25 -17.41 -2.87 -2.17
C VAL A 25 -17.59 -3.70 -3.43
N ALA A 26 -16.51 -4.21 -4.03
CA ALA A 26 -16.59 -5.11 -5.19
C ALA A 26 -17.38 -6.40 -4.85
N PHE A 27 -17.15 -6.96 -3.66
CA PHE A 27 -17.86 -8.14 -3.17
C PHE A 27 -19.36 -7.88 -2.98
N LEU A 28 -19.73 -6.74 -2.40
CA LEU A 28 -21.14 -6.37 -2.17
C LEU A 28 -21.88 -6.05 -3.47
N HIS A 29 -21.25 -5.30 -4.38
CA HIS A 29 -21.88 -4.86 -5.63
C HIS A 29 -22.03 -6.00 -6.65
N ARG A 30 -21.20 -7.06 -6.57
CA ARG A 30 -21.19 -8.19 -7.51
C ARG A 30 -21.23 -7.74 -8.99
N PRO A 31 -20.30 -6.86 -9.40
CA PRO A 31 -20.29 -6.29 -10.74
C PRO A 31 -20.09 -7.38 -11.80
N SER A 32 -20.60 -7.12 -13.01
CA SER A 32 -20.37 -7.97 -14.18
C SER A 32 -19.79 -7.16 -15.34
N GLY A 33 -19.04 -7.81 -16.23
CA GLY A 33 -18.47 -7.16 -17.41
C GLY A 33 -17.53 -5.99 -17.07
N PHE A 34 -17.90 -4.79 -17.51
CA PHE A 34 -17.10 -3.57 -17.34
C PHE A 34 -16.89 -3.19 -15.87
N GLY A 35 -17.88 -3.40 -14.99
CA GLY A 35 -17.75 -3.08 -13.58
C GLY A 35 -16.57 -3.83 -12.91
N ASN A 36 -16.34 -5.09 -13.28
CA ASN A 36 -15.19 -5.85 -12.77
C ASN A 36 -13.84 -5.23 -13.16
N ARG A 37 -13.77 -4.58 -14.32
CA ARG A 37 -12.55 -3.88 -14.75
C ARG A 37 -12.30 -2.63 -13.93
N VAL A 38 -13.37 -1.89 -13.59
CA VAL A 38 -13.27 -0.69 -12.73
C VAL A 38 -12.77 -1.08 -11.34
N TYR A 39 -13.36 -2.10 -10.71
CA TYR A 39 -12.88 -2.58 -9.40
C TYR A 39 -11.47 -3.17 -9.47
N GLY A 40 -11.14 -3.90 -10.55
CA GLY A 40 -9.78 -4.39 -10.79
C GLY A 40 -8.76 -3.27 -10.90
N PHE A 41 -9.09 -2.18 -11.61
CA PHE A 41 -8.26 -0.99 -11.71
C PHE A 41 -8.09 -0.29 -10.36
N LEU A 42 -9.17 -0.06 -9.62
CA LEU A 42 -9.11 0.57 -8.29
C LEU A 42 -8.30 -0.27 -7.30
N LEU A 43 -8.42 -1.60 -7.36
CA LEU A 43 -7.65 -2.51 -6.52
C LEU A 43 -6.17 -2.46 -6.89
N ALA A 44 -5.85 -2.50 -8.18
CA ALA A 44 -4.47 -2.39 -8.66
C ALA A 44 -3.85 -1.02 -8.31
N LEU A 45 -4.63 0.06 -8.38
CA LEU A 45 -4.17 1.41 -8.04
C LEU A 45 -3.86 1.53 -6.54
N THR A 46 -4.79 1.12 -5.67
CA THR A 46 -4.62 1.19 -4.22
C THR A 46 -3.51 0.27 -3.73
N ALA A 47 -3.46 -0.97 -4.22
CA ALA A 47 -2.39 -1.91 -3.90
C ALA A 47 -1.05 -1.48 -4.50
N GLY A 48 -1.04 -0.89 -5.70
CA GLY A 48 0.17 -0.38 -6.35
C GLY A 48 0.79 0.79 -5.59
N ALA A 49 -0.04 1.70 -5.07
CA ALA A 49 0.43 2.76 -4.18
C ALA A 49 1.05 2.16 -2.90
N GLY A 50 0.39 1.18 -2.27
CA GLY A 50 0.93 0.45 -1.11
C GLY A 50 2.27 -0.25 -1.40
N LEU A 51 2.38 -0.89 -2.56
CA LEU A 51 3.62 -1.52 -3.03
C LEU A 51 4.74 -0.50 -3.22
N GLY A 52 4.45 0.67 -3.79
CA GLY A 52 5.42 1.75 -3.95
C GLY A 52 5.94 2.27 -2.60
N VAL A 53 5.05 2.47 -1.63
CA VAL A 53 5.41 2.89 -0.27
C VAL A 53 6.25 1.81 0.45
N ALA A 54 5.87 0.54 0.33
CA ALA A 54 6.63 -0.57 0.90
C ALA A 54 8.02 -0.71 0.24
N GLY A 55 8.08 -0.56 -1.09
CA GLY A 55 9.34 -0.55 -1.85
C GLY A 55 10.26 0.60 -1.43
N ARG A 56 9.71 1.80 -1.20
CA ARG A 56 10.46 2.94 -0.65
C ARG A 56 11.03 2.61 0.71
N GLN A 57 10.26 1.99 1.60
CA GLN A 57 10.75 1.60 2.92
C GLN A 57 11.85 0.53 2.83
N LEU A 58 11.68 -0.48 1.96
CA LEU A 58 12.72 -1.49 1.72
C LEU A 58 14.01 -0.87 1.18
N TRP A 59 13.90 0.13 0.29
CA TRP A 59 15.04 0.88 -0.19
C TRP A 59 15.75 1.62 0.94
N LEU A 60 15.01 2.31 1.81
CA LEU A 60 15.59 2.97 3.00
C LEU A 60 16.27 1.97 3.96
N GLN A 61 15.69 0.78 4.15
CA GLN A 61 16.30 -0.29 4.96
C GLN A 61 17.56 -0.90 4.33
N SER A 62 17.79 -0.69 3.03
CA SER A 62 18.99 -1.15 2.33
C SER A 62 20.13 -0.14 2.34
N LEU A 63 19.85 1.11 2.75
CA LEU A 63 20.87 2.16 2.80
C LEU A 63 21.85 1.91 3.96
N PRO A 64 23.15 2.16 3.75
CA PRO A 64 24.13 2.23 4.82
C PRO A 64 23.74 3.27 5.91
N ALA A 65 24.18 3.04 7.15
CA ALA A 65 23.82 3.90 8.29
C ALA A 65 24.29 5.37 8.13
N ASP A 66 25.37 5.60 7.37
CA ASP A 66 25.89 6.93 7.03
C ASP A 66 25.06 7.67 5.96
N GLN A 67 24.20 6.94 5.24
CA GLN A 67 23.34 7.50 4.18
C GLN A 67 21.87 7.57 4.57
N ALA A 68 21.50 6.99 5.73
CA ALA A 68 20.15 7.03 6.25
C ALA A 68 19.74 8.49 6.56
N PRO A 69 18.51 8.90 6.22
CA PRO A 69 18.00 10.23 6.60
C PRO A 69 18.09 10.43 8.11
N ALA A 70 18.24 11.68 8.55
CA ALA A 70 18.14 12.01 9.96
C ALA A 70 16.81 11.51 10.56
N CYS A 71 16.83 11.10 11.82
CA CYS A 71 15.62 10.76 12.57
C CYS A 71 14.66 11.95 12.55
N GLY A 72 13.38 11.69 12.31
CA GLY A 72 12.34 12.71 12.24
C GLY A 72 11.59 12.82 13.56
N PRO A 73 10.84 13.91 13.77
CA PRO A 73 9.83 13.93 14.83
C PRO A 73 8.78 12.83 14.62
N SER A 74 8.09 12.43 15.69
CA SER A 74 6.99 11.45 15.60
C SER A 74 5.85 11.97 14.72
N VAL A 75 5.11 11.05 14.11
CA VAL A 75 3.99 11.38 13.21
C VAL A 75 2.93 12.21 13.93
N ASP A 76 2.64 11.90 15.19
CA ASP A 76 1.65 12.62 15.98
C ASP A 76 2.06 14.09 16.18
N TYR A 77 3.33 14.34 16.53
CA TYR A 77 3.84 15.71 16.64
C TYR A 77 3.81 16.44 15.30
N MET A 78 4.14 15.76 14.20
CA MET A 78 4.06 16.34 12.87
C MET A 78 2.64 16.75 12.49
N LEU A 79 1.63 15.95 12.84
CA LEU A 79 0.22 16.27 12.59
C LEU A 79 -0.28 17.45 13.43
N ASP A 80 0.27 17.65 14.63
CA ASP A 80 -0.09 18.78 15.50
C ASP A 80 0.50 20.12 15.03
N VAL A 81 1.72 20.10 14.47
CA VAL A 81 2.47 21.32 14.16
C VAL A 81 2.57 21.66 12.67
N LEU A 82 2.38 20.68 11.78
CA LEU A 82 2.48 20.86 10.34
C LEU A 82 1.13 20.65 9.64
N PRO A 83 0.87 21.34 8.53
CA PRO A 83 -0.29 21.07 7.70
C PRO A 83 -0.22 19.65 7.10
N TRP A 84 -1.36 19.00 6.97
CA TRP A 84 -1.50 17.60 6.54
C TRP A 84 -0.74 17.24 5.25
N PHE A 85 -0.64 18.18 4.30
CA PHE A 85 0.07 17.96 3.04
C PHE A 85 1.59 17.86 3.23
N GLU A 86 2.17 18.68 4.13
CA GLU A 86 3.59 18.60 4.46
C GLU A 86 3.89 17.31 5.22
N VAL A 87 3.01 16.88 6.12
CA VAL A 87 3.14 15.59 6.80
C VAL A 87 3.20 14.44 5.80
N LEU A 88 2.29 14.43 4.82
CA LEU A 88 2.30 13.40 3.76
C LEU A 88 3.58 13.44 2.93
N LYS A 89 4.06 14.63 2.58
CA LYS A 89 5.29 14.80 1.80
C LYS A 89 6.52 14.30 2.56
N THR A 90 6.66 14.68 3.82
CA THR A 90 7.75 14.21 4.69
C THR A 90 7.64 12.71 4.95
N ALA A 91 6.42 12.18 5.13
CA ALA A 91 6.19 10.74 5.29
C ALA A 91 6.65 9.94 4.06
N LEU A 92 6.38 10.43 2.86
CA LEU A 92 6.82 9.80 1.61
C LEU A 92 8.33 9.92 1.37
N GLN A 93 8.95 11.02 1.80
CA GLN A 93 10.41 11.17 1.77
C GLN A 93 11.08 10.12 2.66
N GLY A 94 10.47 9.84 3.81
CA GLY A 94 10.93 8.89 4.82
C GLY A 94 11.90 9.53 5.81
N THR A 95 11.82 9.10 7.06
CA THR A 95 12.71 9.51 8.17
C THR A 95 13.67 8.37 8.51
N GLY A 96 14.71 8.65 9.31
CA GLY A 96 15.63 7.62 9.81
C GLY A 96 14.93 6.42 10.46
N ASP A 97 13.80 6.65 11.13
CA ASP A 97 12.97 5.63 11.79
C ASP A 97 12.37 4.62 10.80
N CYS A 98 12.30 4.97 9.51
CA CYS A 98 11.83 4.06 8.46
C CYS A 98 12.91 3.06 8.00
N ALA A 99 14.19 3.39 8.21
CA ALA A 99 15.34 2.56 7.83
C ALA A 99 15.66 1.47 8.87
N GLU A 100 15.14 1.61 10.09
CA GLU A 100 15.33 0.61 11.13
C GLU A 100 14.54 -0.67 10.85
N VAL A 101 15.20 -1.81 11.07
CA VAL A 101 14.57 -3.13 10.94
C VAL A 101 14.20 -3.64 12.32
N VAL A 102 13.03 -3.25 12.81
CA VAL A 102 12.51 -3.62 14.13
C VAL A 102 12.13 -5.11 14.25
N TRP A 103 11.83 -5.75 13.12
CA TRP A 103 11.37 -7.13 13.10
C TRP A 103 11.69 -7.82 11.78
N ARG A 104 12.06 -9.10 11.85
CA ARG A 104 12.27 -9.99 10.72
C ARG A 104 11.59 -11.32 10.96
N PHE A 105 11.00 -11.87 9.90
CA PHE A 105 10.44 -13.21 9.90
C PHE A 105 10.71 -13.88 8.56
N LEU A 106 11.24 -15.11 8.64
CA LEU A 106 11.72 -15.86 7.47
C LEU A 106 12.68 -15.04 6.59
N GLY A 107 13.52 -14.20 7.21
CA GLY A 107 14.49 -13.34 6.52
C GLY A 107 13.93 -12.04 5.93
N LEU A 108 12.61 -11.86 5.92
CA LEU A 108 11.97 -10.63 5.43
C LEU A 108 11.57 -9.72 6.58
N SER A 109 11.77 -8.41 6.41
CA SER A 109 11.25 -7.40 7.33
C SER A 109 9.74 -7.22 7.15
N ILE A 110 9.10 -6.50 8.08
CA ILE A 110 7.67 -6.13 7.97
C ILE A 110 7.33 -5.53 6.59
N PRO A 111 8.04 -4.49 6.09
CA PRO A 111 7.75 -3.95 4.75
C PRO A 111 8.01 -4.94 3.61
N GLY A 112 8.89 -5.94 3.82
CA GLY A 112 9.09 -7.03 2.86
C GLY A 112 7.85 -7.90 2.70
N TRP A 113 7.22 -8.26 3.81
CA TRP A 113 5.96 -9.00 3.80
C TRP A 113 4.80 -8.17 3.23
N THR A 114 4.68 -6.89 3.62
CA THR A 114 3.61 -6.05 3.08
C THR A 114 3.77 -5.81 1.58
N ALA A 115 5.01 -5.63 1.08
CA ALA A 115 5.28 -5.56 -0.35
C ALA A 115 4.81 -6.82 -1.09
N LEU A 116 5.07 -8.03 -0.54
CA LEU A 116 4.60 -9.27 -1.14
C LEU A 116 3.07 -9.33 -1.23
N PHE A 117 2.37 -8.97 -0.14
CA PHE A 117 0.90 -8.94 -0.15
C PHE A 117 0.34 -7.92 -1.15
N PHE A 118 0.91 -6.71 -1.20
CA PHE A 118 0.49 -5.71 -2.19
C PHE A 118 0.77 -6.16 -3.62
N ALA A 119 1.90 -6.82 -3.89
CA ALA A 119 2.20 -7.37 -5.21
C ALA A 119 1.15 -8.40 -5.65
N VAL A 120 0.72 -9.30 -4.76
CA VAL A 120 -0.36 -10.25 -5.04
C VAL A 120 -1.67 -9.52 -5.36
N LEU A 121 -2.04 -8.49 -4.59
CA LEU A 121 -3.26 -7.72 -4.83
C LEU A 121 -3.21 -6.94 -6.14
N VAL A 122 -2.06 -6.39 -6.52
CA VAL A 122 -1.84 -5.76 -7.84
C VAL A 122 -2.09 -6.77 -8.95
N VAL A 123 -1.49 -7.97 -8.86
CA VAL A 123 -1.70 -9.03 -9.85
C VAL A 123 -3.18 -9.42 -9.95
N ILE A 124 -3.88 -9.56 -8.83
CA ILE A 124 -5.32 -9.84 -8.82
C ILE A 124 -6.10 -8.73 -9.52
N GLY A 125 -5.83 -7.46 -9.20
CA GLY A 125 -6.47 -6.31 -9.85
C GLY A 125 -6.25 -6.27 -11.36
N LEU A 126 -5.01 -6.52 -11.81
CA LEU A 126 -4.67 -6.61 -13.23
C LEU A 126 -5.38 -7.79 -13.91
N VAL A 127 -5.43 -8.96 -13.28
CA VAL A 127 -6.18 -10.12 -13.80
C VAL A 127 -7.66 -9.81 -13.93
N MET A 128 -8.27 -9.14 -12.95
CA MET A 128 -9.67 -8.70 -13.03
C MET A 128 -9.91 -7.72 -14.18
N MET A 129 -8.95 -6.81 -14.42
CA MET A 129 -9.00 -5.82 -15.49
C MET A 129 -8.88 -6.44 -16.89
N PHE A 130 -7.94 -7.38 -17.06
CA PHE A 130 -7.68 -8.01 -18.36
C PHE A 130 -8.49 -9.28 -18.63
N ARG A 131 -9.24 -9.80 -17.65
CA ARG A 131 -10.14 -10.93 -17.86
C ARG A 131 -11.16 -10.61 -18.94
N ARG A 132 -11.25 -11.50 -19.94
CA ARG A 132 -12.33 -11.46 -20.94
C ARG A 132 -13.62 -11.93 -20.28
N TYR A 133 -14.46 -10.99 -19.87
CA TYR A 133 -15.84 -11.28 -19.48
C TYR A 133 -16.64 -11.61 -20.75
N ARG A 134 -16.95 -12.89 -20.96
CA ARG A 134 -17.90 -13.29 -22.01
C ARG A 134 -19.27 -12.68 -21.66
N PRO A 135 -19.89 -11.90 -22.56
CA PRO A 135 -21.28 -11.48 -22.36
C PRO A 135 -22.17 -12.73 -22.27
N LYS A 136 -23.11 -12.76 -21.31
CA LYS A 136 -24.08 -13.85 -21.22
C LYS A 136 -24.95 -13.82 -22.49
N SER A 137 -24.86 -14.85 -23.31
CA SER A 137 -25.57 -15.00 -24.59
C SER A 137 -27.09 -15.21 -24.46
N TRP A 138 -27.66 -15.05 -23.26
CA TRP A 138 -29.09 -15.23 -22.97
C TRP A 138 -29.94 -13.97 -23.17
N LEU A 139 -29.33 -12.83 -23.55
CA LEU A 139 -30.01 -11.56 -23.85
C LEU A 139 -30.33 -11.37 -25.35
N LEU A 140 -30.12 -12.40 -26.17
CA LEU A 140 -30.36 -12.38 -27.63
C LEU A 140 -31.40 -13.43 -28.07
N ARG A 141 -32.27 -13.88 -27.15
CA ARG A 141 -33.48 -14.65 -27.47
C ARG A 141 -34.70 -13.97 -26.92
#